data_AF-A0A1M6SVM1-F1
#
_entry.id   AF-A0A1M6SVM1-F1
#
_cell.length_a   1.000
_cell.length_b   1.000
_cell.length_c   1.000
_cell.angle_alpha   90.00
_cell.angle_beta   90.00
_cell.angle_gamma   90.00
#
_symmetry.space_group_name_H-M   'P 1'
#
loop_
_entity.id
_entity.type
_entity.pdbx_description
1 polymer ?
#
loop_
_entity_poly.entity_id
_entity_poly.type
_entity_poly.pdbx_seq_one_letter_code
_entity_poly.pdbx_strand_id
1 'polypeptide(L)'
;MQVFFGVVTKYFSERGFGFIVNPFPIGYGKEVFFHIVKIDKSNKEVYDKLLNYDKNRSICFWCELEMTAKGMQLKQVIKPEDAFKLEKDNIIKYINSIYLMYLDIDALISFWLGEFAVGLVGTKGKAELEQERKFLIQNRNDEIELLWLESQMLKKVEEEELEKERAKNEEERLRNKVSEEQRSIVEEEEFEQLVAEMNVMGFTMSHQVSSYIVNNRLGDKYKHISGVLEMENQGVLWKFNGGFPPKIYAKLCERLQLVNKKTASRVIGFTSFNDLK
;
A
#
# COMPACT_ATOMS: atom_id res chain seq x y z
N MET A 1 -29.79 -34.98 -38.91
CA MET A 1 -29.94 -33.53 -39.18
C MET A 1 -28.90 -32.82 -38.34
N GLN A 2 -27.98 -32.06 -38.93
CA GLN A 2 -26.90 -31.44 -38.17
C GLN A 2 -27.20 -29.96 -37.97
N VAL A 3 -27.53 -29.58 -36.74
CA VAL A 3 -27.71 -28.18 -36.33
C VAL A 3 -26.34 -27.57 -36.05
N PHE A 4 -26.14 -26.33 -36.45
CA PHE A 4 -24.89 -25.60 -36.35
C PHE A 4 -25.16 -24.15 -36.01
N PHE A 5 -24.34 -23.55 -35.14
CA PHE A 5 -24.33 -22.11 -34.93
C PHE A 5 -23.12 -21.53 -35.65
N GLY A 6 -23.37 -20.59 -36.55
CA GLY A 6 -22.35 -20.01 -37.39
C GLY A 6 -22.20 -18.51 -37.18
N VAL A 7 -20.96 -18.08 -37.04
CA VAL A 7 -20.55 -16.68 -37.20
C VAL A 7 -20.02 -16.49 -38.61
N VAL A 8 -20.56 -15.51 -39.34
CA VAL A 8 -20.12 -15.17 -40.70
C VAL A 8 -18.70 -14.61 -40.64
N THR A 9 -17.76 -15.32 -41.26
CA THR A 9 -16.36 -14.89 -41.36
C THR A 9 -16.12 -14.05 -42.61
N LYS A 10 -16.79 -14.42 -43.72
CA LYS A 10 -16.65 -13.77 -45.03
C LYS A 10 -17.98 -13.83 -45.78
N TYR A 11 -18.32 -12.75 -46.46
CA TYR A 11 -19.45 -12.71 -47.38
C TYR A 11 -19.09 -11.91 -48.64
N PHE A 12 -19.36 -12.49 -49.80
CA PHE A 12 -19.13 -11.90 -51.12
C PHE A 12 -20.47 -11.45 -51.70
N SER A 13 -20.87 -10.21 -51.39
CA SER A 13 -22.16 -9.62 -51.80
C SER A 13 -22.42 -9.73 -53.30
N GLU A 14 -21.41 -9.43 -54.13
CA GLU A 14 -21.48 -9.49 -55.60
C GLU A 14 -21.82 -10.88 -56.15
N ARG A 15 -21.49 -11.93 -55.38
CA ARG A 15 -21.68 -13.33 -55.78
C ARG A 15 -22.73 -14.06 -54.95
N GLY A 16 -23.28 -13.42 -53.91
CA GLY A 16 -24.33 -13.97 -53.07
C GLY A 16 -23.91 -15.21 -52.26
N PHE A 17 -22.66 -15.34 -51.83
CA PHE A 17 -22.23 -16.47 -51.00
C PHE A 17 -21.24 -16.07 -49.92
N GLY A 18 -21.09 -16.91 -48.90
CA GLY A 18 -20.16 -16.68 -47.81
C GLY A 18 -19.82 -17.93 -47.03
N PHE A 19 -19.14 -17.71 -45.91
CA PHE A 19 -18.64 -18.74 -45.01
C PHE A 19 -19.00 -18.42 -43.56
N ILE A 20 -19.35 -19.46 -42.81
CA ILE A 20 -19.58 -19.40 -41.36
C ILE A 20 -18.64 -20.35 -40.62
N VAL A 21 -18.29 -20.00 -39.39
CA VAL A 21 -17.49 -20.83 -38.48
C VAL A 21 -18.21 -20.96 -37.13
N ASN A 22 -18.08 -22.11 -36.48
CA ASN A 22 -18.57 -22.28 -35.11
C ASN A 22 -17.60 -21.57 -34.17
N PRO A 23 -18.06 -20.61 -33.35
CA PRO A 23 -17.19 -19.92 -32.41
C PRO A 23 -16.69 -20.82 -31.27
N PHE A 24 -17.32 -21.99 -31.05
CA PHE A 24 -16.85 -22.98 -30.10
C PHE A 24 -15.88 -23.96 -30.76
N PRO A 25 -14.80 -24.37 -30.07
CA PRO A 25 -13.88 -25.40 -30.54
C PRO A 25 -14.49 -26.82 -30.51
N ILE A 26 -15.78 -26.95 -30.17
CA ILE A 26 -16.51 -28.21 -30.09
C ILE A 26 -17.05 -28.55 -31.50
N GLY A 27 -16.17 -28.97 -32.40
CA GLY A 27 -16.57 -29.44 -33.73
C GLY A 27 -15.58 -29.14 -34.84
N TYR A 28 -16.04 -29.26 -36.09
CA TYR A 28 -15.24 -28.98 -37.27
C TYR A 28 -14.84 -27.50 -37.29
N GLY A 29 -13.57 -27.20 -37.01
CA GLY A 29 -12.96 -25.87 -37.23
C GLY A 29 -12.84 -25.49 -38.72
N LYS A 30 -13.76 -25.98 -39.55
CA LYS A 30 -13.80 -25.76 -41.00
C LYS A 30 -14.91 -24.77 -41.30
N GLU A 31 -14.60 -23.79 -42.14
CA GLU A 31 -15.59 -22.89 -42.71
C GLU A 31 -16.68 -23.69 -43.44
N VAL A 32 -17.94 -23.36 -43.17
CA VAL A 32 -19.11 -23.94 -43.83
C VAL A 32 -19.62 -22.96 -44.86
N PHE A 33 -19.78 -23.43 -46.10
CA PHE A 33 -20.26 -22.63 -47.21
C PHE A 33 -21.77 -22.36 -47.11
N PHE A 34 -22.20 -21.15 -47.46
CA PHE A 34 -23.61 -20.83 -47.68
C PHE A 34 -23.81 -19.96 -48.92
N HIS A 35 -24.98 -20.09 -49.55
CA HIS A 35 -25.44 -19.19 -50.61
C HIS A 35 -26.66 -18.42 -50.11
N ILE A 36 -26.73 -17.11 -50.40
CA ILE A 36 -27.76 -16.19 -49.89
C ILE A 36 -29.17 -16.64 -50.27
N VAL A 37 -29.36 -17.24 -51.45
CA VAL A 37 -30.64 -17.82 -51.89
C VAL A 37 -31.22 -18.83 -50.90
N LYS A 38 -30.38 -19.59 -50.18
CA LYS A 38 -30.87 -20.52 -49.14
C LYS A 38 -31.30 -19.79 -47.88
N ILE A 39 -30.65 -18.66 -47.59
CA ILE A 39 -30.99 -17.81 -46.44
C ILE A 39 -32.28 -17.05 -46.72
N ASP A 40 -32.43 -16.43 -47.90
CA ASP A 40 -33.66 -15.75 -48.35
C ASP A 40 -34.91 -16.62 -48.16
N LYS A 41 -34.81 -17.87 -48.60
CA LYS A 41 -35.91 -18.85 -48.49
C LYS A 41 -36.27 -19.26 -47.07
N SER A 42 -35.38 -19.07 -46.10
CA SER A 42 -35.54 -19.61 -44.74
C SER A 42 -35.62 -18.56 -43.65
N ASN A 43 -34.96 -17.41 -43.80
CA ASN A 43 -34.92 -16.35 -42.80
C ASN A 43 -34.66 -14.98 -43.44
N LYS A 44 -35.72 -14.18 -43.54
CA LYS A 44 -35.69 -12.83 -44.11
C LYS A 44 -34.80 -11.85 -43.31
N GLU A 45 -34.76 -11.98 -41.99
CA GLU A 45 -33.96 -11.06 -41.15
C GLU A 45 -32.46 -11.23 -41.41
N VAL A 46 -31.98 -12.48 -41.45
CA VAL A 46 -30.58 -12.77 -41.78
C VAL A 46 -30.27 -12.39 -43.22
N TYR A 47 -31.21 -12.61 -44.14
CA TYR A 47 -31.09 -12.17 -45.53
C TYR A 47 -30.91 -10.65 -45.65
N ASP A 48 -31.76 -9.87 -44.99
CA ASP A 48 -31.69 -8.40 -45.00
C ASP A 48 -30.38 -7.88 -44.38
N LYS A 49 -29.86 -8.55 -43.33
CA LYS A 49 -28.54 -8.27 -42.75
C LYS A 49 -27.40 -8.53 -43.74
N LEU A 50 -27.50 -9.58 -44.56
CA LEU A 50 -26.50 -9.91 -45.57
C LEU A 50 -26.60 -9.04 -46.82
N LEU A 51 -27.78 -8.57 -47.20
CA LEU A 51 -27.93 -7.58 -48.28
C LEU A 51 -27.22 -6.27 -47.95
N ASN A 52 -27.31 -5.85 -46.69
CA ASN A 52 -26.65 -4.66 -46.17
C ASN A 52 -25.34 -5.01 -45.46
N TYR A 53 -24.62 -6.02 -45.96
CA TYR A 53 -23.42 -6.52 -45.32
C TYR A 53 -22.34 -5.44 -45.21
N ASP A 54 -21.88 -5.22 -43.98
CA ASP A 54 -20.73 -4.41 -43.66
C ASP A 54 -19.70 -5.33 -43.00
N LYS A 55 -18.45 -5.32 -43.50
CA LYS A 55 -17.34 -6.11 -42.94
C LYS A 55 -17.07 -5.81 -41.46
N ASN A 56 -17.49 -4.65 -40.96
CA ASN A 56 -17.34 -4.26 -39.56
C ASN A 56 -18.51 -4.75 -38.69
N ARG A 57 -19.58 -5.28 -39.30
CA ARG A 57 -20.75 -5.81 -38.60
C ARG A 57 -20.74 -7.33 -38.64
N SER A 58 -20.58 -7.93 -37.48
CA SER A 58 -20.61 -9.37 -37.36
C SER A 58 -22.05 -9.89 -37.45
N ILE A 59 -22.24 -10.98 -38.20
CA ILE A 59 -23.52 -11.65 -38.37
C ILE A 59 -23.38 -13.08 -37.84
N CYS A 60 -24.36 -13.55 -37.10
CA CYS A 60 -24.43 -14.94 -36.64
C CYS A 60 -25.87 -15.45 -36.71
N PHE A 61 -26.02 -16.77 -36.84
CA PHE A 61 -27.33 -17.43 -36.88
C PHE A 61 -27.21 -18.95 -36.68
N TRP A 62 -28.31 -19.56 -36.29
CA TRP A 62 -28.49 -21.02 -36.25
C TRP A 62 -28.88 -21.55 -37.62
N CYS A 63 -28.34 -22.69 -38.02
CA CYS A 63 -28.66 -23.32 -39.30
C CYS A 63 -28.63 -24.85 -39.24
N GLU A 64 -29.29 -25.46 -40.22
CA GLU A 64 -29.09 -26.87 -40.55
C GLU A 64 -28.04 -27.00 -41.65
N LEU A 65 -27.19 -28.02 -41.52
CA LEU A 65 -26.21 -28.39 -42.53
C LEU A 65 -26.65 -29.60 -43.32
N GLU A 66 -26.18 -29.68 -44.56
CA GLU A 66 -26.29 -30.83 -45.43
C GLU A 66 -24.93 -31.19 -46.05
N MET A 67 -24.69 -32.48 -46.26
CA MET A 67 -23.52 -32.96 -47.00
C MET A 67 -23.84 -32.98 -48.50
N THR A 68 -22.94 -32.41 -49.30
CA THR A 68 -23.02 -32.48 -50.76
C THR A 68 -21.70 -32.97 -51.37
N ALA A 69 -21.68 -33.16 -52.70
CA ALA A 69 -20.46 -33.47 -53.42
C ALA A 69 -19.34 -32.43 -53.24
N LYS A 70 -19.69 -31.19 -52.85
CA LYS A 70 -18.74 -30.10 -52.56
C LYS A 70 -18.35 -30.00 -51.07
N GLY A 71 -18.82 -30.93 -50.25
CA GLY A 71 -18.66 -30.91 -48.80
C GLY A 71 -19.89 -30.37 -48.07
N MET A 72 -19.68 -30.01 -46.80
CA MET A 72 -20.72 -29.47 -45.92
C MET A 72 -21.13 -28.06 -46.32
N GLN A 73 -22.43 -27.83 -46.42
CA GLN A 73 -22.98 -26.50 -46.70
C GLN A 73 -24.25 -26.26 -45.89
N LEU A 74 -24.61 -24.99 -45.77
CA LEU A 74 -25.89 -24.58 -45.20
C LEU A 74 -27.05 -25.13 -46.04
N LYS A 75 -28.01 -25.75 -45.38
CA LYS A 75 -29.30 -26.18 -45.94
C LYS A 75 -30.35 -25.09 -45.76
N GLN A 76 -30.56 -24.66 -44.52
CA GLN A 76 -31.51 -23.60 -44.15
C GLN A 76 -31.09 -22.93 -42.85
N VAL A 77 -31.49 -21.67 -42.66
CA VAL A 77 -31.43 -20.99 -41.36
C VAL A 77 -32.62 -21.45 -40.52
N ILE A 78 -32.37 -21.71 -39.24
CA ILE A 78 -33.42 -22.10 -38.29
C ILE A 78 -33.57 -21.03 -37.22
N LYS A 79 -34.72 -21.03 -36.55
CA LYS A 79 -34.93 -20.13 -35.41
C LYS A 79 -34.14 -20.63 -34.20
N PRO A 80 -33.72 -19.74 -33.29
CA PRO A 80 -33.04 -20.14 -32.05
C PRO A 80 -33.82 -21.20 -31.27
N GLU A 81 -35.15 -21.10 -31.20
CA GLU A 81 -35.98 -22.04 -30.44
C GLU A 81 -35.98 -23.46 -31.04
N ASP A 82 -35.66 -23.57 -32.33
CA ASP A 82 -35.52 -24.87 -33.01
C ASP A 82 -34.14 -25.50 -32.80
N ALA A 83 -33.14 -24.74 -32.32
CA ALA A 83 -31.80 -25.24 -32.08
C ALA A 83 -31.76 -26.31 -30.97
N PHE A 84 -32.73 -26.31 -30.04
CA PHE A 84 -32.89 -27.31 -28.99
C PHE A 84 -33.12 -28.74 -29.49
N LYS A 85 -33.40 -28.95 -30.78
CA LYS A 85 -33.57 -30.28 -31.40
C LYS A 85 -32.24 -31.06 -31.58
N LEU A 86 -31.17 -30.60 -30.94
CA LEU A 86 -29.83 -31.19 -30.93
C LEU A 86 -29.78 -32.56 -30.23
N GLU A 87 -28.77 -33.37 -30.59
CA GLU A 87 -28.36 -34.56 -29.85
C GLU A 87 -28.07 -34.19 -28.39
N LYS A 88 -28.77 -34.85 -27.45
CA LYS A 88 -28.79 -34.50 -26.01
C LYS A 88 -27.41 -34.32 -25.38
N ASP A 89 -26.42 -35.09 -25.84
CA ASP A 89 -25.08 -35.12 -25.25
C ASP A 89 -24.24 -33.86 -25.54
N ASN A 90 -24.52 -33.15 -26.64
CA ASN A 90 -23.81 -31.93 -27.01
C ASN A 90 -24.42 -30.67 -26.38
N ILE A 91 -25.73 -30.69 -26.08
CA ILE A 91 -26.44 -29.55 -25.48
C ILE A 91 -25.85 -29.20 -24.12
N ILE A 92 -25.62 -30.19 -23.25
CA ILE A 92 -25.08 -29.97 -21.90
C ILE A 92 -23.70 -29.28 -21.97
N LYS A 93 -22.84 -29.71 -22.90
CA LYS A 93 -21.50 -29.12 -23.07
C LYS A 93 -21.59 -27.66 -23.51
N TYR A 94 -22.49 -27.34 -24.44
CA TYR A 94 -22.68 -25.95 -24.88
C TYR A 94 -23.30 -25.07 -23.80
N ILE A 95 -24.29 -25.58 -23.07
CA ILE A 95 -24.88 -24.87 -21.93
C ILE A 95 -23.79 -24.56 -20.89
N ASN A 96 -22.99 -25.55 -20.48
CA ASN A 96 -21.89 -25.32 -19.54
C ASN A 96 -20.89 -24.30 -20.07
N SER A 97 -20.58 -24.33 -21.37
CA SER A 97 -19.66 -23.37 -21.98
C SER A 97 -20.23 -21.94 -21.94
N ILE A 98 -21.53 -21.76 -22.20
CA ILE A 98 -22.21 -20.47 -22.04
C ILE A 98 -22.13 -19.99 -20.61
N TYR A 99 -22.44 -20.84 -19.63
CA TYR A 99 -22.37 -20.48 -18.22
C TYR A 99 -20.96 -20.00 -17.85
N LEU A 100 -19.92 -20.75 -18.23
CA LEU A 100 -18.53 -20.34 -17.98
C LEU A 100 -18.20 -18.98 -18.61
N MET A 101 -18.63 -18.74 -19.87
CA MET A 101 -18.39 -17.46 -20.54
C MET A 101 -19.15 -16.29 -19.92
N TYR A 102 -20.38 -16.51 -19.42
CA TYR A 102 -21.17 -15.46 -18.76
C TYR A 102 -20.68 -15.17 -17.34
N LEU A 103 -20.22 -16.19 -16.61
CA LEU A 103 -19.74 -16.05 -15.22
C LEU A 103 -18.30 -15.55 -15.14
N ASP A 104 -17.50 -15.67 -16.21
CA ASP A 104 -16.20 -15.03 -16.31
C ASP A 104 -16.37 -13.51 -16.51
N ILE A 105 -16.45 -12.79 -15.40
CA ILE A 105 -16.63 -11.33 -15.38
C ILE A 105 -15.41 -10.54 -15.88
N ASP A 106 -14.26 -11.19 -16.08
CA ASP A 106 -13.03 -10.59 -16.61
C ASP A 106 -12.99 -10.64 -18.15
N ALA A 107 -13.61 -11.64 -18.75
CA ALA A 107 -13.73 -11.74 -20.20
C ALA A 107 -14.78 -10.77 -20.75
N LEU A 108 -14.52 -10.18 -21.92
CA LEU A 108 -15.52 -9.44 -22.68
C LEU A 108 -16.56 -10.39 -23.27
N ILE A 109 -17.85 -10.07 -23.11
CA ILE A 109 -18.93 -10.84 -23.76
C ILE A 109 -18.81 -10.68 -25.28
N SER A 110 -18.64 -11.81 -25.96
CA SER A 110 -18.64 -11.85 -27.42
C SER A 110 -20.02 -11.52 -27.97
N PHE A 111 -20.08 -10.74 -29.07
CA PHE A 111 -21.34 -10.28 -29.66
C PHE A 111 -22.32 -11.43 -30.01
N TRP A 112 -21.79 -12.60 -30.38
CA TRP A 112 -22.58 -13.77 -30.80
C TRP A 112 -23.13 -14.58 -29.62
N LEU A 113 -22.58 -14.39 -28.40
CA LEU A 113 -22.89 -15.24 -27.25
C LEU A 113 -24.36 -15.13 -26.84
N GLY A 114 -24.93 -13.93 -26.96
CA GLY A 114 -26.36 -13.71 -26.69
C GLY A 114 -27.26 -14.52 -27.62
N GLU A 115 -27.03 -14.45 -28.94
CA GLU A 115 -27.81 -15.20 -29.94
C GLU A 115 -27.64 -16.71 -29.79
N PHE A 116 -26.44 -17.14 -29.40
CA PHE A 116 -26.16 -18.54 -29.09
C PHE A 116 -26.93 -18.98 -27.83
N ALA A 117 -26.91 -18.19 -26.76
CA ALA A 117 -27.60 -18.48 -25.52
C ALA A 117 -29.12 -18.55 -25.71
N VAL A 118 -29.73 -17.68 -26.51
CA VAL A 118 -31.19 -17.78 -26.81
C VAL A 118 -31.53 -19.15 -27.40
N GLY A 119 -30.68 -19.70 -28.27
CA GLY A 119 -30.93 -21.01 -28.87
C GLY A 119 -30.75 -22.21 -27.94
N LEU A 120 -30.14 -22.02 -26.76
CA LEU A 120 -29.80 -23.12 -25.84
C LEU A 120 -30.43 -23.00 -24.46
N VAL A 121 -30.79 -21.80 -24.03
CA VAL A 121 -31.46 -21.56 -22.74
C VAL A 121 -32.70 -20.65 -22.88
N GLY A 122 -33.02 -20.22 -24.10
CA GLY A 122 -34.15 -19.34 -24.37
C GLY A 122 -33.87 -17.89 -23.97
N THR A 123 -34.80 -17.01 -24.30
CA THR A 123 -34.72 -15.58 -23.95
C THR A 123 -34.72 -15.37 -22.43
N LYS A 124 -35.53 -16.14 -21.70
CA LYS A 124 -35.58 -16.09 -20.23
C LYS A 124 -34.26 -16.54 -19.60
N GLY A 125 -33.72 -17.69 -20.01
CA GLY A 125 -32.43 -18.17 -19.48
C GLY A 125 -31.27 -17.25 -19.82
N LYS A 126 -31.25 -16.65 -21.02
CA LYS A 126 -30.29 -15.59 -21.36
C LYS A 126 -30.40 -14.39 -20.42
N ALA A 127 -31.62 -13.91 -20.15
CA ALA A 127 -31.83 -12.78 -19.25
C ALA A 127 -31.37 -13.09 -17.82
N GLU A 128 -31.60 -14.31 -17.34
CA GLU A 128 -31.10 -14.80 -16.05
C GLU A 128 -29.56 -14.80 -16.01
N LEU A 129 -28.88 -15.29 -17.06
CA LEU A 129 -27.41 -15.23 -17.17
C LEU A 129 -26.87 -13.80 -17.19
N GLU A 130 -27.52 -12.89 -17.91
CA GLU A 130 -27.14 -11.48 -17.95
C GLU A 130 -27.33 -10.78 -16.60
N GLN A 131 -28.41 -11.12 -15.88
CA GLN A 131 -28.66 -10.60 -14.54
C GLN A 131 -27.63 -11.13 -13.54
N GLU A 132 -27.34 -12.43 -13.57
CA GLU A 132 -26.34 -13.05 -12.70
C GLU A 132 -24.96 -12.41 -12.92
N ARG A 133 -24.54 -12.25 -14.18
CA ARG A 133 -23.28 -11.58 -14.48
C ARG A 133 -23.24 -10.15 -13.93
N LYS A 134 -24.32 -9.38 -14.09
CA LYS A 134 -24.40 -8.01 -13.56
C LYS A 134 -24.27 -7.99 -12.04
N PHE A 135 -24.92 -8.94 -11.36
CA PHE A 135 -24.82 -9.08 -9.91
C PHE A 135 -23.38 -9.39 -9.48
N LEU A 136 -22.70 -10.32 -10.15
CA LEU A 136 -21.29 -10.64 -9.87
C LEU A 136 -20.36 -9.44 -10.08
N ILE A 137 -20.56 -8.69 -11.17
CA ILE A 137 -19.78 -7.46 -11.42
C ILE A 137 -20.03 -6.43 -10.32
N GLN A 138 -21.28 -6.25 -9.90
CA GLN A 138 -21.62 -5.31 -8.82
C GLN A 138 -20.95 -5.72 -7.51
N ASN A 139 -21.09 -6.99 -7.10
CA ASN A 139 -20.49 -7.49 -5.86
C ASN A 139 -18.98 -7.29 -5.83
N ARG A 140 -18.29 -7.55 -6.96
CA ARG A 140 -16.84 -7.30 -7.05
C ARG A 140 -16.50 -5.82 -6.90
N ASN A 141 -17.29 -4.94 -7.51
CA ASN A 141 -17.06 -3.51 -7.41
C ASN A 141 -17.28 -3.02 -5.97
N ASP A 142 -18.31 -3.52 -5.30
CA ASP A 142 -18.59 -3.22 -3.88
C ASP A 142 -17.44 -3.71 -2.97
N GLU A 143 -16.91 -4.91 -3.22
CA GLU A 143 -15.75 -5.44 -2.49
C GLU A 143 -14.50 -4.57 -2.68
N ILE A 144 -14.22 -4.14 -3.92
CA ILE A 144 -13.12 -3.22 -4.23
C ILE A 144 -13.30 -1.88 -3.52
N GLU A 145 -14.52 -1.34 -3.48
CA GLU A 145 -14.84 -0.09 -2.79
C GLU A 145 -14.62 -0.21 -1.27
N LEU A 146 -15.07 -1.31 -0.66
CA LEU A 146 -14.85 -1.59 0.76
C LEU A 146 -13.35 -1.68 1.10
N LEU A 147 -12.57 -2.39 0.29
CA LEU A 147 -11.11 -2.48 0.47
C LEU A 147 -10.43 -1.11 0.35
N TRP A 148 -10.90 -0.28 -0.59
CA TRP A 148 -10.39 1.08 -0.73
C TRP A 148 -10.70 1.93 0.50
N LEU A 149 -11.92 1.87 1.03
CA LEU A 149 -12.32 2.57 2.24
C LEU A 149 -11.53 2.12 3.47
N GLU A 150 -11.33 0.82 3.65
CA GLU A 150 -10.52 0.26 4.73
C GLU A 150 -9.07 0.77 4.67
N SER A 151 -8.47 0.79 3.47
CA SER A 151 -7.12 1.34 3.26
C SER A 151 -7.03 2.82 3.64
N GLN A 152 -8.05 3.62 3.34
CA GLN A 152 -8.10 5.03 3.72
C GLN A 152 -8.21 5.20 5.25
N MET A 153 -9.01 4.37 5.91
CA MET A 153 -9.13 4.39 7.37
C MET A 153 -7.82 4.01 8.05
N LEU A 154 -7.15 2.96 7.59
CA LEU A 154 -5.86 2.54 8.13
C LEU A 154 -4.80 3.64 8.04
N LYS A 155 -4.73 4.34 6.91
CA LYS A 155 -3.82 5.47 6.74
C LYS A 155 -4.10 6.60 7.74
N LYS A 156 -5.38 6.93 7.96
CA LYS A 156 -5.75 7.96 8.94
C LYS A 156 -5.35 7.56 10.36
N VAL A 157 -5.57 6.30 10.73
CA VAL A 157 -5.17 5.80 12.06
C VAL A 157 -3.66 5.86 12.22
N GLU A 158 -2.89 5.44 11.22
CA GLU A 158 -1.42 5.50 11.23
C GLU A 158 -0.91 6.95 11.33
N GLU A 159 -1.52 7.88 10.59
CA GLU A 159 -1.21 9.31 10.66
C GLU A 159 -1.49 9.89 12.06
N GLU A 160 -2.64 9.55 12.66
CA GLU A 160 -3.00 9.98 14.01
C GLU A 160 -2.04 9.41 15.08
N GLU A 161 -1.61 8.16 14.94
CA GLU A 161 -0.64 7.53 15.84
C GLU A 161 0.73 8.21 15.73
N LEU A 162 1.18 8.48 14.51
CA LEU A 162 2.43 9.19 14.25
C LEU A 162 2.39 10.62 14.82
N GLU A 163 1.26 11.31 14.71
CA GLU A 163 1.08 12.65 15.29
C GLU A 163 1.10 12.61 16.83
N LYS A 164 0.44 11.62 17.45
CA LYS A 164 0.50 11.41 18.91
C LYS A 164 1.92 11.10 19.38
N GLU A 165 2.68 10.30 18.63
CA GLU A 165 4.07 9.99 18.96
C GLU A 165 4.96 11.23 18.83
N ARG A 166 4.79 12.03 17.76
CA ARG A 166 5.49 13.30 17.59
C ARG A 166 5.18 14.27 18.73
N ALA A 167 3.92 14.41 19.12
CA ALA A 167 3.51 15.27 20.22
C ALA A 167 4.15 14.83 21.55
N LYS A 168 4.19 13.52 21.84
CA LYS A 168 4.87 12.98 23.03
C LYS A 168 6.37 13.27 23.01
N ASN A 169 7.03 13.03 21.88
CA ASN A 169 8.46 13.29 21.73
C ASN A 169 8.79 14.78 21.86
N GLU A 170 7.92 15.67 21.36
CA GLU A 170 8.07 17.11 21.53
C GLU A 170 7.86 17.55 22.98
N GLU A 171 6.84 17.01 23.66
CA GLU A 171 6.61 17.27 25.09
C GLU A 171 7.81 16.82 25.93
N GLU A 172 8.37 15.64 25.67
CA GLU A 172 9.56 15.14 26.36
C GLU A 172 10.78 16.03 26.11
N ARG A 173 11.00 16.47 24.86
CA ARG A 173 12.07 17.43 24.53
C ARG A 173 11.93 18.73 25.28
N LEU A 174 10.70 19.28 25.37
CA LEU A 174 10.43 20.50 26.11
C LEU A 174 10.67 20.31 27.61
N ARG A 175 10.21 19.18 28.19
CA ARG A 175 10.46 18.85 29.60
C ARG A 175 11.96 18.74 29.90
N ASN A 176 12.72 18.07 29.04
CA ASN A 176 14.17 17.93 29.20
C ASN A 176 14.85 19.29 29.11
N LYS A 177 14.47 20.13 28.14
CA LYS A 177 15.01 21.49 28.01
C LYS A 177 14.73 22.36 29.24
N VAL A 178 13.49 22.33 29.75
CA VAL A 178 13.11 23.07 30.96
C VAL A 178 13.90 22.56 32.18
N SER A 179 14.08 21.24 32.31
CA SER A 179 14.89 20.66 33.38
C SER A 179 16.37 21.06 33.30
N GLU A 180 16.94 21.10 32.09
CA GLU A 180 18.33 21.54 31.86
C GLU A 180 18.51 23.04 32.16
N GLU A 181 17.59 23.88 31.70
CA GLU A 181 17.59 25.32 32.01
C GLU A 181 17.49 25.56 33.53
N GLN A 182 16.61 24.82 34.22
CA GLN A 182 16.44 24.95 35.65
C GLN A 182 17.68 24.47 36.44
N ARG A 183 18.33 23.39 35.99
CA ARG A 183 19.63 22.96 36.55
C ARG A 183 20.70 24.03 36.35
N SER A 184 20.78 24.63 35.16
CA SER A 184 21.76 25.68 34.88
C SER A 184 21.55 26.92 35.74
N ILE A 185 20.30 27.30 36.04
CA ILE A 185 19.99 28.43 36.94
C ILE A 185 20.52 28.15 38.35
N VAL A 186 20.24 26.96 38.91
CA VAL A 186 20.70 26.58 40.25
C VAL A 186 22.22 26.52 40.32
N GLU A 187 22.88 25.96 39.31
CA GLU A 187 24.35 25.90 39.24
C GLU A 187 24.98 27.32 39.22
N GLU A 188 24.40 28.26 38.48
CA GLU A 188 24.89 29.64 38.42
C GLU A 188 24.63 30.40 39.74
N GLU A 189 23.48 30.20 40.39
CA GLU A 189 23.18 30.77 41.69
C GLU A 189 24.15 30.28 42.78
N GLU A 190 24.42 28.97 42.84
CA GLU A 190 25.42 28.41 43.77
C GLU A 190 26.82 28.95 43.49
N PHE A 191 27.16 29.13 42.21
CA PHE A 191 28.46 29.68 41.81
C PHE A 191 28.62 31.13 42.26
N GLU A 192 27.63 32.00 42.03
CA GLU A 192 27.71 33.40 42.46
C GLU A 192 27.71 33.53 43.99
N GLN A 193 26.99 32.66 44.71
CA GLN A 193 27.09 32.59 46.18
C GLN A 193 28.49 32.17 46.65
N LEU A 194 29.12 31.19 45.99
CA LEU A 194 30.49 30.76 46.29
C LEU A 194 31.49 31.90 46.05
N VAL A 195 31.35 32.61 44.92
CA VAL A 195 32.18 33.78 44.60
C VAL A 195 32.01 34.87 45.65
N ALA A 196 30.77 35.21 46.02
CA ALA A 196 30.48 36.24 47.01
C ALA A 196 31.11 35.91 48.38
N GLU A 197 31.00 34.66 48.83
CA GLU A 197 31.62 34.21 50.08
C GLU A 197 33.15 34.33 50.04
N MET A 198 33.77 33.90 48.95
CA MET A 198 35.24 33.92 48.82
C MET A 198 35.81 35.31 48.58
N ASN A 199 35.05 36.21 47.96
CA ASN A 199 35.48 37.57 47.69
C ASN A 199 35.71 38.37 48.99
N VAL A 200 34.91 38.11 50.03
CA VAL A 200 35.06 38.74 51.35
C VAL A 200 36.35 38.32 52.06
N MET A 201 36.90 37.15 51.71
CA MET A 201 38.11 36.59 52.34
C MET A 201 39.43 37.18 51.79
N GLY A 202 39.40 37.91 50.68
CA GLY A 202 40.58 38.61 50.13
C GLY A 202 41.71 37.68 49.69
N PHE A 203 41.40 36.47 49.23
CA PHE A 203 42.42 35.53 48.73
C PHE A 203 43.11 36.06 47.47
N THR A 204 44.40 35.77 47.33
CA THR A 204 45.20 36.18 46.15
C THR A 204 45.79 34.99 45.41
N MET A 205 45.80 33.81 46.04
CA MET A 205 46.41 32.59 45.52
C MET A 205 45.42 31.43 45.48
N SER A 206 45.44 30.64 44.39
CA SER A 206 44.52 29.50 44.19
C SER A 206 44.54 28.45 45.31
N HIS A 207 45.71 28.19 45.90
CA HIS A 207 45.83 27.25 47.01
C HIS A 207 45.10 27.69 48.29
N GLN A 208 44.93 29.00 48.51
CA GLN A 208 44.16 29.52 49.66
C GLN A 208 42.68 29.17 49.51
N VAL A 209 42.14 29.34 48.30
CA VAL A 209 40.79 28.91 47.94
C VAL A 209 40.63 27.41 48.08
N SER A 210 41.58 26.62 47.57
CA SER A 210 41.54 25.16 47.70
C SER A 210 41.51 24.71 49.18
N SER A 211 42.34 25.30 50.03
CA SER A 211 42.36 24.99 51.47
C SER A 211 41.05 25.40 52.15
N TYR A 212 40.49 26.55 51.77
CA TYR A 212 39.23 27.04 52.33
C TYR A 212 38.05 26.13 51.96
N ILE A 213 37.99 25.66 50.71
CA ILE A 213 36.99 24.70 50.23
C ILE A 213 37.00 23.43 51.08
N VAL A 214 38.20 22.87 51.32
CA VAL A 214 38.38 21.63 52.09
C VAL A 214 37.98 21.84 53.54
N ASN A 215 38.51 22.88 54.18
CA ASN A 215 38.35 23.12 55.61
C ASN A 215 36.90 23.45 56.00
N ASN A 216 36.16 24.14 55.12
CA ASN A 216 34.76 24.52 55.35
C ASN A 216 33.76 23.57 54.67
N ARG A 217 34.25 22.48 54.06
CA ARG A 217 33.42 21.48 53.36
C ARG A 217 32.44 22.12 52.37
N LEU A 218 32.92 23.07 51.57
CA LEU A 218 32.04 23.83 50.68
C LEU A 218 31.37 22.95 49.61
N GLY A 219 31.92 21.77 49.30
CA GLY A 219 31.22 20.80 48.46
C GLY A 219 29.90 20.29 49.07
N ASP A 220 29.82 20.18 50.40
CA ASP A 220 28.56 19.80 51.06
C ASP A 220 27.53 20.94 51.01
N LYS A 221 27.98 22.18 50.87
CA LYS A 221 27.14 23.38 50.81
C LYS A 221 26.64 23.66 49.39
N TYR A 222 27.50 23.54 48.39
CA TYR A 222 27.21 23.83 46.99
C TYR A 222 27.16 22.52 46.18
N LYS A 223 26.09 21.75 46.40
CA LYS A 223 26.00 20.36 45.93
C LYS A 223 25.77 20.23 44.42
N HIS A 224 25.24 21.27 43.78
CA HIS A 224 24.94 21.24 42.35
C HIS A 224 26.19 21.55 41.52
N ILE A 225 27.15 22.28 42.07
CA ILE A 225 28.45 22.59 41.44
C ILE A 225 29.65 21.82 42.01
N SER A 226 29.43 20.82 42.87
CA SER A 226 30.50 20.00 43.46
C SER A 226 30.21 18.50 43.37
N GLY A 227 31.23 17.70 43.67
CA GLY A 227 31.15 16.26 43.56
C GLY A 227 32.43 15.55 44.00
N VAL A 228 32.62 14.34 43.50
CA VAL A 228 33.81 13.53 43.76
C VAL A 228 34.78 13.72 42.61
N LEU A 229 35.96 14.26 42.90
CA LEU A 229 37.07 14.35 41.94
C LEU A 229 37.92 13.10 42.05
N GLU A 230 38.32 12.54 40.91
CA GLU A 230 39.37 11.53 40.83
C GLU A 230 40.67 12.23 40.48
N MET A 231 41.65 12.12 41.36
CA MET A 231 42.91 12.86 41.32
C MET A 231 44.07 11.92 41.02
N GLU A 232 45.03 12.39 40.22
CA GLU A 232 46.27 11.69 39.91
C GLU A 232 47.48 12.57 40.25
N ASN A 233 48.48 11.99 40.91
CA ASN A 233 49.81 12.58 41.02
C ASN A 233 50.87 11.49 40.93
N GLN A 234 51.76 11.58 39.93
CA GLN A 234 52.87 10.63 39.73
C GLN A 234 52.45 9.15 39.78
N GLY A 235 51.27 8.81 39.22
CA GLY A 235 50.74 7.45 39.17
C GLY A 235 49.94 7.01 40.41
N VAL A 236 49.83 7.86 41.44
CA VAL A 236 48.97 7.60 42.61
C VAL A 236 47.58 8.21 42.37
N LEU A 237 46.55 7.38 42.47
CA LEU A 237 45.14 7.76 42.31
C LEU A 237 44.44 7.87 43.66
N TRP A 238 43.68 8.95 43.87
CA TRP A 238 42.78 9.07 45.02
C TRP A 238 41.48 9.79 44.68
N LYS A 239 40.44 9.55 45.47
CA LYS A 239 39.16 10.24 45.37
C LYS A 239 39.10 11.40 46.36
N PHE A 240 38.68 12.56 45.89
CA PHE A 240 38.52 13.76 46.68
C PHE A 240 37.03 14.12 46.73
N ASN A 241 36.44 13.98 47.91
CA ASN A 241 35.01 14.20 48.14
C ASN A 241 34.73 15.69 48.42
N GLY A 242 33.77 16.28 47.71
CA GLY A 242 33.40 17.70 47.87
C GLY A 242 34.26 18.67 47.05
N GLY A 243 34.81 18.20 45.93
CA GLY A 243 35.59 19.01 44.99
C GLY A 243 34.75 19.66 43.91
N PHE A 244 35.20 20.83 43.46
CA PHE A 244 34.61 21.53 42.32
C PHE A 244 35.25 21.06 41.01
N PRO A 245 34.48 20.81 39.95
CA PRO A 245 35.02 20.36 38.67
C PRO A 245 35.95 21.42 38.07
N PRO A 246 36.95 21.02 37.26
CA PRO A 246 37.96 21.94 36.71
C PRO A 246 37.39 23.18 36.03
N LYS A 247 36.25 23.06 35.33
CA LYS A 247 35.56 24.18 34.67
C LYS A 247 35.06 25.23 35.67
N ILE A 248 34.39 24.79 36.75
CA ILE A 248 33.89 25.67 37.81
C ILE A 248 35.05 26.30 38.58
N TYR A 249 36.07 25.49 38.91
CA TYR A 249 37.23 25.96 39.64
C TYR A 249 38.06 27.00 38.84
N ALA A 250 38.19 26.79 37.52
CA ALA A 250 38.83 27.76 36.62
C ALA A 250 38.03 29.07 36.56
N LYS A 251 36.70 29.00 36.36
CA LYS A 251 35.80 30.17 36.36
C LYS A 251 35.91 30.94 37.69
N LEU A 252 35.99 30.24 38.81
CA LEU A 252 36.17 30.81 40.14
C LEU A 252 37.52 31.55 40.28
N CYS A 253 38.61 30.92 39.83
CA CYS A 253 39.95 31.53 39.88
C CYS A 253 40.04 32.78 39.02
N GLU A 254 39.43 32.77 37.83
CA GLU A 254 39.34 33.93 36.94
C GLU A 254 38.56 35.07 37.60
N ARG A 255 37.37 34.77 38.15
CA ARG A 255 36.50 35.75 38.81
C ARG A 255 37.15 36.42 40.01
N LEU A 256 37.92 35.67 40.79
CA LEU A 256 38.66 36.13 41.97
C LEU A 256 40.08 36.64 41.65
N GLN A 257 40.49 36.68 40.38
CA GLN A 257 41.82 37.13 39.92
C GLN A 257 42.99 36.41 40.62
N LEU A 258 42.85 35.11 40.88
CA LEU A 258 43.83 34.34 41.64
C LEU A 258 45.03 33.93 40.80
N VAL A 259 46.23 34.01 41.39
CA VAL A 259 47.45 33.51 40.78
C VAL A 259 47.62 32.02 41.08
N ASN A 260 47.92 31.23 40.04
CA ASN A 260 48.00 29.77 40.16
C ASN A 260 49.44 29.28 40.29
N LYS A 261 49.73 28.48 41.32
CA LYS A 261 50.97 27.70 41.41
C LYS A 261 50.75 26.40 40.66
N LYS A 262 51.48 26.19 39.55
CA LYS A 262 51.44 24.94 38.79
C LYS A 262 51.83 23.77 39.72
N THR A 263 50.86 22.96 40.13
CA THR A 263 51.07 21.69 40.82
C THR A 263 51.09 20.54 39.81
N ALA A 264 51.73 19.43 40.17
CA ALA A 264 51.79 18.24 39.32
C ALA A 264 50.51 17.38 39.37
N SER A 265 49.61 17.67 40.33
CA SER A 265 48.35 16.97 40.54
C SER A 265 47.32 17.33 39.47
N ARG A 266 46.60 16.33 38.96
CA ARG A 266 45.64 16.48 37.86
C ARG A 266 44.31 15.84 38.24
N VAL A 267 43.21 16.46 37.79
CA VAL A 267 41.89 15.82 37.84
C VAL A 267 41.77 14.93 36.61
N ILE A 268 41.49 13.64 36.82
CA ILE A 268 41.29 12.66 35.75
C ILE A 268 39.82 12.24 35.60
N GLY A 269 38.98 12.51 36.61
CA GLY A 269 37.56 12.18 36.61
C GLY A 269 36.76 13.08 37.54
N PHE A 270 35.47 13.25 37.25
CA PHE A 270 34.54 13.98 38.08
C PHE A 270 33.17 13.28 38.06
N THR A 271 32.55 13.17 39.22
CA THR A 271 31.16 12.72 39.36
C THR A 271 30.41 13.72 40.23
N SER A 272 29.38 14.36 39.69
CA SER A 272 28.57 15.35 40.44
C SER A 272 27.84 14.67 41.59
N PHE A 273 27.63 15.38 42.70
CA PHE A 273 26.75 14.88 43.77
C PHE A 273 25.29 14.70 43.32
N ASN A 274 24.86 15.39 42.26
CA ASN A 274 23.55 15.15 41.67
C ASN A 274 23.46 13.83 40.91
N ASP A 275 24.57 13.34 40.36
CA ASP A 275 24.61 12.08 39.59
C ASP A 275 24.83 10.85 40.50
N LEU A 276 25.14 11.06 41.79
CA LEU A 276 25.37 10.02 42.80
C LEU A 276 24.10 9.64 43.58
N LYS A 277 22.94 10.20 43.22
CA LYS A 277 21.64 9.96 43.85
C LYS A 277 20.75 9.02 43.05
#